data_AF-A0A2E4X889-F1
#
_entry.id   AF-A0A2E4X889-F1
#
_cell.length_a   1.000
_cell.length_b   1.000
_cell.length_c   1.000
_cell.angle_alpha   90.00
_cell.angle_beta   90.00
_cell.angle_gamma   90.00
#
_symmetry.space_group_name_H-M   'P 1'
#
loop_
_entity.id
_entity.type
_entity.pdbx_description
1 polymer ?
#
loop_
_entity_poly.entity_id
_entity_poly.type
_entity_poly.pdbx_seq_one_letter_code
_entity_poly.pdbx_strand_id
1 'polypeptide(L)'
;MNNNCKKVFLIILISSFFLLLKNFSAQEKNTIMIFAPASLKDSLTEVIEEYKSEKKINIREVYLGTAQLAQQIKNGAEPDIFISANIEWMQHLEERDLVLHDYRYTLLSNSLVAITGAENFKLKKKKILFEYKKNLFKYKNKNIFSHG
;
A
#
# COMPACT_ATOMS: atom_id res chain seq x y z
N MET A 1 -32.40 -35.99 -32.46
CA MET A 1 -32.72 -34.89 -31.51
C MET A 1 -33.21 -33.68 -32.30
N ASN A 2 -34.50 -33.33 -32.17
CA ASN A 2 -35.17 -32.29 -32.97
C ASN A 2 -34.55 -30.89 -32.74
N ASN A 3 -34.43 -30.09 -33.80
CA ASN A 3 -33.89 -28.72 -33.75
C ASN A 3 -34.64 -27.81 -32.77
N ASN A 4 -35.91 -28.11 -32.51
CA ASN A 4 -36.72 -27.40 -31.51
C ASN A 4 -36.27 -27.69 -30.07
N CYS A 5 -35.79 -28.92 -29.80
CA CYS A 5 -35.31 -29.31 -28.47
C CYS A 5 -33.96 -28.65 -28.14
N LYS A 6 -33.09 -28.47 -29.16
CA LYS A 6 -31.82 -27.74 -29.01
C LYS A 6 -32.02 -26.25 -28.74
N LYS A 7 -33.01 -25.62 -29.39
CA LYS A 7 -33.34 -24.19 -29.16
C LYS A 7 -33.89 -23.93 -27.76
N VAL A 8 -34.78 -24.80 -27.27
CA VAL A 8 -35.33 -24.69 -25.91
C VAL A 8 -34.24 -24.86 -24.86
N PHE A 9 -33.32 -25.81 -25.07
CA PHE A 9 -32.18 -26.02 -24.16
C PHE A 9 -31.22 -24.83 -24.13
N LEU A 10 -30.96 -24.20 -25.29
CA LEU A 10 -30.11 -23.01 -25.39
C LEU A 10 -30.72 -21.80 -24.65
N ILE A 11 -32.04 -21.60 -24.76
CA ILE A 11 -32.74 -20.49 -24.08
C ILE A 11 -32.70 -20.67 -22.55
N ILE A 12 -32.84 -21.91 -22.06
CA ILE A 12 -32.73 -22.22 -20.63
C ILE A 12 -31.31 -21.95 -20.11
N LEU A 13 -30.27 -22.29 -20.89
CA LEU A 13 -28.88 -21.99 -20.54
C LEU A 13 -28.60 -20.49 -20.47
N ILE A 14 -29.10 -19.72 -21.43
CA ILE A 14 -28.93 -18.25 -21.47
C ILE A 14 -29.70 -17.58 -20.33
N SER A 15 -30.92 -18.04 -20.03
CA SER A 15 -31.73 -17.55 -18.92
C SER A 15 -31.04 -17.81 -17.57
N SER A 16 -30.52 -19.03 -17.37
CA SER A 16 -29.76 -19.39 -16.16
C SER A 16 -28.51 -18.53 -16.00
N PHE A 17 -27.76 -18.29 -17.09
CA PHE A 17 -26.60 -17.41 -17.08
C PHE A 17 -26.96 -15.95 -16.73
N PHE A 18 -28.11 -15.47 -17.19
CA PHE A 18 -28.59 -14.11 -16.89
C PHE A 18 -29.06 -13.95 -15.43
N LEU A 19 -29.54 -15.02 -14.79
CA LEU A 19 -29.90 -15.05 -13.37
C LEU A 19 -28.66 -15.06 -12.45
N LEU A 20 -27.55 -15.65 -12.88
CA LEU A 20 -26.29 -15.64 -12.13
C LEU A 20 -25.62 -14.25 -12.03
N LEU A 21 -25.89 -13.34 -12.96
CA LEU A 21 -25.28 -12.01 -13.01
C LEU A 21 -25.93 -10.97 -12.08
N LYS A 22 -27.08 -11.28 -11.46
CA LYS A 22 -27.84 -10.32 -10.62
C LYS A 22 -27.40 -10.23 -9.15
N ASN A 23 -26.45 -11.06 -8.71
CA ASN A 23 -26.04 -11.13 -7.30
C ASN A 23 -24.92 -10.16 -6.89
N PHE A 24 -24.56 -9.17 -7.71
CA PHE A 24 -23.66 -8.11 -7.26
C PHE A 24 -24.45 -7.07 -6.47
N SER A 25 -24.87 -7.42 -5.25
CA SER A 25 -25.39 -6.42 -4.31
C SER A 25 -24.21 -5.58 -3.83
N ALA A 26 -24.24 -4.29 -4.11
CA ALA A 26 -23.34 -3.31 -3.52
C ALA A 26 -23.50 -3.34 -1.99
N GLN A 27 -22.56 -3.99 -1.30
CA GLN A 27 -22.46 -3.93 0.14
C GLN A 27 -22.18 -2.47 0.52
N GLU A 28 -23.03 -1.87 1.35
CA GLU A 28 -22.80 -0.54 1.90
C GLU A 28 -21.43 -0.55 2.61
N LYS A 29 -20.46 0.19 2.06
CA LYS A 29 -19.06 0.21 2.52
C LYS A 29 -18.97 1.04 3.82
N ASN A 30 -19.61 0.58 4.90
CA ASN A 30 -19.59 1.21 6.23
C ASN A 30 -18.24 1.01 6.96
N THR A 31 -17.15 0.78 6.23
CA THR A 31 -15.81 0.60 6.76
C THR A 31 -14.80 1.18 5.80
N ILE A 32 -13.99 2.12 6.29
CA ILE A 32 -12.88 2.72 5.55
C ILE A 32 -11.67 1.79 5.67
N MET A 33 -11.09 1.36 4.56
CA MET A 33 -9.88 0.55 4.52
C MET A 33 -8.66 1.43 4.26
N ILE A 34 -7.68 1.38 5.17
CA ILE A 34 -6.44 2.14 5.08
C ILE A 34 -5.25 1.19 4.89
N PHE A 35 -4.51 1.38 3.81
CA PHE A 35 -3.22 0.74 3.57
C PHE A 35 -2.11 1.71 3.97
N ALA A 36 -1.30 1.36 4.96
CA ALA A 36 -0.27 2.22 5.51
C ALA A 36 1.06 1.47 5.74
N PRO A 37 2.21 2.15 5.61
CA PRO A 37 3.51 1.55 5.85
C PRO A 37 3.66 1.15 7.33
N ALA A 38 4.34 0.04 7.58
CA ALA A 38 4.57 -0.47 8.94
C ALA A 38 5.25 0.55 9.87
N SER A 39 6.06 1.47 9.33
CA SER A 39 6.70 2.55 10.09
C SER A 39 5.73 3.57 10.70
N LEU A 40 4.48 3.63 10.21
CA LEU A 40 3.44 4.52 10.74
C LEU A 40 2.50 3.80 11.72
N LYS A 41 2.72 2.51 12.01
CA LYS A 41 1.78 1.69 12.78
C LYS A 41 1.38 2.35 14.09
N ASP A 42 2.35 2.72 14.91
CA ASP A 42 2.06 3.20 16.27
C ASP A 42 1.35 4.56 16.22
N SER A 43 1.93 5.53 15.50
CA SER A 43 1.36 6.89 15.39
C SER A 43 0.00 6.95 14.69
N LEU A 44 -0.19 6.17 13.63
CA LEU A 44 -1.45 6.17 12.90
C LEU A 44 -2.55 5.42 13.66
N THR A 45 -2.20 4.36 14.38
CA THR A 45 -3.19 3.62 15.19
C THR A 45 -3.76 4.50 16.29
N GLU A 46 -2.91 5.28 16.97
CA GLU A 46 -3.36 6.24 17.99
C GLU A 46 -4.37 7.26 17.42
N VAL A 47 -4.04 7.88 16.29
CA VAL A 47 -4.93 8.84 15.60
C VAL A 47 -6.24 8.18 15.16
N ILE A 48 -6.17 6.95 14.64
CA ILE A 48 -7.36 6.21 14.20
C ILE A 48 -8.26 5.87 15.39
N GLU A 49 -7.71 5.47 16.52
CA GLU A 49 -8.48 5.15 17.72
C GLU A 49 -9.25 6.37 18.24
N GLU A 50 -8.57 7.53 18.30
CA GLU A 50 -9.21 8.80 18.66
C GLU A 50 -10.33 9.15 17.66
N TYR A 51 -10.05 9.09 16.36
CA TYR A 51 -11.02 9.44 15.31
C TYR A 51 -12.24 8.50 15.27
N LYS A 52 -12.04 7.18 15.49
CA LYS A 52 -13.13 6.19 15.61
C LYS A 52 -14.06 6.56 16.77
N SER A 53 -13.50 6.99 17.91
CA SER A 53 -14.26 7.35 19.10
C SER A 53 -15.16 8.57 18.89
N GLU A 54 -14.68 9.58 18.16
CA GLU A 54 -15.42 10.81 17.90
C GLU A 54 -16.50 10.64 16.83
N LYS A 55 -16.17 9.97 15.73
CA LYS A 55 -17.01 9.94 14.52
C LYS A 55 -17.90 8.71 14.41
N LYS A 56 -17.75 7.71 15.29
CA LYS A 56 -18.49 6.44 15.25
C LYS A 56 -18.43 5.74 13.89
N ILE A 57 -17.27 5.78 13.25
CA ILE A 57 -17.01 5.10 11.98
C ILE A 57 -16.16 3.85 12.19
N ASN A 58 -16.30 2.88 11.29
CA ASN A 58 -15.39 1.73 11.26
C ASN A 58 -14.22 2.04 10.33
N ILE A 59 -13.01 1.83 10.81
CA ILE A 59 -11.78 1.87 10.01
C ILE A 59 -11.07 0.54 10.18
N ARG A 60 -10.59 -0.04 9.08
CA ARG A 60 -9.70 -1.19 9.05
C ARG A 60 -8.35 -0.80 8.47
N GLU A 61 -7.30 -1.10 9.22
CA GLU A 61 -5.93 -0.74 8.87
C GLU A 61 -5.11 -1.99 8.49
N VAL A 62 -4.31 -1.88 7.41
CA VAL A 62 -3.34 -2.90 6.98
C VAL A 62 -1.96 -2.27 6.96
N TYR A 63 -1.07 -2.82 7.80
CA TYR A 63 0.32 -2.37 7.94
C TYR A 63 1.30 -3.37 7.32
N LEU A 64 1.96 -2.97 6.23
CA LEU A 64 2.97 -3.78 5.52
C LEU A 64 4.08 -2.89 4.94
N GLY A 65 5.03 -3.47 4.22
CA GLY A 65 5.99 -2.68 3.44
C GLY A 65 5.31 -1.96 2.26
N THR A 66 5.68 -0.71 1.98
CA THR A 66 5.05 0.11 0.93
C THR A 66 5.02 -0.58 -0.43
N ALA A 67 6.10 -1.26 -0.82
CA ALA A 67 6.15 -2.01 -2.08
C ALA A 67 5.14 -3.18 -2.12
N GLN A 68 4.93 -3.87 -1.00
CA GLN A 68 3.95 -4.96 -0.90
C GLN A 68 2.53 -4.43 -1.01
N LEU A 69 2.22 -3.32 -0.33
CA LEU A 69 0.92 -2.66 -0.42
C LEU A 69 0.63 -2.18 -1.85
N ALA A 70 1.59 -1.49 -2.48
CA ALA A 70 1.45 -1.05 -3.85
C ALA A 70 1.24 -2.23 -4.82
N GLN A 71 1.93 -3.36 -4.60
CA GLN A 71 1.71 -4.56 -5.39
C GLN A 71 0.33 -5.17 -5.17
N GLN A 72 -0.21 -5.14 -3.95
CA GLN A 72 -1.61 -5.54 -3.70
C GLN A 72 -2.59 -4.64 -4.44
N ILE A 73 -2.39 -3.32 -4.44
CA ILE A 73 -3.23 -2.37 -5.19
C ILE A 73 -3.19 -2.69 -6.68
N LYS A 74 -2.00 -2.90 -7.24
CA LYS A 74 -1.83 -3.33 -8.64
C LYS A 74 -2.53 -4.66 -8.96
N ASN A 75 -2.66 -5.54 -7.97
CA ASN A 75 -3.31 -6.83 -8.11
C ASN A 75 -4.83 -6.76 -7.84
N GLY A 76 -5.41 -5.55 -7.71
CA GLY A 76 -6.85 -5.34 -7.55
C GLY A 76 -7.32 -5.12 -6.11
N ALA A 77 -6.43 -4.90 -5.16
CA ALA A 77 -6.85 -4.41 -3.84
C ALA A 77 -7.27 -2.94 -3.95
N GLU A 78 -8.44 -2.60 -3.39
CA GLU A 78 -9.04 -1.27 -3.48
C GLU A 78 -9.17 -0.63 -2.09
N PRO A 79 -8.06 -0.23 -1.44
CA PRO A 79 -8.13 0.55 -0.21
C PRO A 79 -8.75 1.92 -0.47
N ASP A 80 -9.50 2.44 0.50
CA ASP A 80 -10.07 3.78 0.42
C ASP A 80 -8.98 4.86 0.62
N ILE A 81 -7.97 4.54 1.43
CA ILE A 81 -6.81 5.41 1.66
C ILE A 81 -5.53 4.58 1.53
N PHE A 82 -4.61 5.05 0.69
CA PHE A 82 -3.25 4.52 0.59
C PHE A 82 -2.25 5.58 1.03
N ILE A 83 -1.42 5.25 2.03
CA ILE A 83 -0.31 6.08 2.48
C ILE A 83 0.98 5.43 1.98
N SER A 84 1.81 6.19 1.28
CA SER A 84 3.11 5.71 0.82
C SER A 84 4.25 6.32 1.62
N ALA A 85 5.25 5.51 1.99
CA ALA A 85 6.52 5.99 2.52
C ALA A 85 7.55 6.32 1.42
N ASN A 86 7.19 6.12 0.14
CA ASN A 86 8.06 6.32 -1.00
C ASN A 86 7.29 6.98 -2.16
N ILE A 87 7.82 8.08 -2.68
CA ILE A 87 7.19 8.87 -3.75
C ILE A 87 7.06 8.07 -5.06
N GLU A 88 8.06 7.25 -5.40
CA GLU A 88 8.10 6.45 -6.63
C GLU A 88 6.93 5.46 -6.66
N TRP A 89 6.58 4.84 -5.53
CA TRP A 89 5.42 3.93 -5.48
C TRP A 89 4.09 4.67 -5.63
N MET A 90 3.96 5.88 -5.07
CA MET A 90 2.75 6.69 -5.25
C MET A 90 2.61 7.10 -6.72
N GLN A 91 3.68 7.59 -7.32
CA GLN A 91 3.72 7.96 -8.73
C GLN A 91 3.42 6.77 -9.64
N HIS A 92 3.99 5.60 -9.37
CA HIS A 92 3.77 4.40 -10.17
C HIS A 92 2.31 3.92 -10.17
N LEU A 93 1.59 4.12 -9.08
CA LEU A 93 0.16 3.80 -9.01
C LEU A 93 -0.69 4.88 -9.70
N GLU A 94 -0.32 6.14 -9.55
CA GLU A 94 -0.96 7.27 -10.23
C GLU A 94 -0.83 7.19 -11.77
N GLU A 95 0.35 6.85 -12.29
CA GLU A 95 0.59 6.62 -13.73
C GLU A 95 -0.26 5.47 -14.32
N ARG A 96 -0.86 4.64 -13.47
CA ARG A 96 -1.75 3.53 -13.84
C ARG A 96 -3.21 3.83 -13.56
N ASP A 97 -3.54 5.08 -13.22
CA ASP A 97 -4.89 5.52 -12.83
C ASP A 97 -5.46 4.76 -11.60
N LEU A 98 -4.58 4.23 -10.74
CA LEU A 98 -4.95 3.53 -9.50
C LEU A 98 -5.00 4.47 -8.29
N VAL A 99 -4.71 5.77 -8.50
CA VAL A 99 -4.79 6.84 -7.50
C VAL A 99 -5.49 8.03 -8.14
N LEU A 100 -6.41 8.64 -7.40
CA LEU A 100 -7.06 9.88 -7.85
C LEU A 100 -6.09 11.05 -7.64
N HIS A 101 -5.59 11.63 -8.73
CA HIS A 101 -4.58 12.71 -8.72
C HIS A 101 -4.97 13.88 -7.80
N ASP A 102 -6.22 14.34 -7.88
CA ASP A 102 -6.75 15.45 -7.09
C ASP A 102 -6.78 15.17 -5.57
N TYR A 103 -6.59 13.91 -5.17
CA TYR A 103 -6.59 13.46 -3.78
C TYR A 103 -5.19 13.01 -3.32
N ARG A 104 -4.14 13.32 -4.08
CA ARG A 104 -2.74 13.04 -3.71
C ARG A 104 -2.16 14.21 -2.91
N TYR A 105 -1.74 13.92 -1.68
CA TYR A 105 -1.12 14.90 -0.78
C TYR A 105 0.21 14.40 -0.23
N THR A 106 1.18 15.32 -0.10
CA THR A 106 2.41 15.07 0.66
C THR A 106 2.21 15.56 2.09
N LEU A 107 2.01 14.64 3.03
CA LEU A 107 1.65 14.96 4.42
C LEU A 107 2.83 14.84 5.39
N LEU A 108 3.70 13.85 5.18
CA LEU A 108 4.73 13.45 6.13
C LEU A 108 6.10 13.41 5.46
N SER A 109 7.14 13.66 6.25
CA SER A 109 8.54 13.42 5.87
C SER A 109 9.26 12.70 7.00
N ASN A 110 10.36 12.00 6.68
CA ASN A 110 11.15 11.29 7.69
C ASN A 110 12.65 11.48 7.42
N SER A 111 13.46 11.27 8.44
CA SER A 111 14.92 11.29 8.37
C SER A 111 15.49 9.90 8.62
N LEU A 112 16.44 9.48 7.77
CA LEU A 112 17.17 8.23 7.99
C LEU A 112 18.16 8.41 9.14
N VAL A 113 18.06 7.55 10.15
CA VAL A 113 18.95 7.55 11.33
C VAL A 113 19.62 6.19 11.50
N ALA A 114 20.81 6.20 12.07
CA ALA A 114 21.52 4.98 12.47
C ALA A 114 21.31 4.75 13.97
N ILE A 115 20.74 3.60 14.33
CA ILE A 115 20.46 3.22 15.71
C ILE A 115 21.44 2.13 16.18
N THR A 116 21.78 2.13 17.47
CA THR A 116 22.57 1.09 18.11
C THR A 116 22.12 0.93 19.56
N GLY A 117 22.36 -0.24 20.16
CA GLY A 117 22.08 -0.49 21.57
C GLY A 117 22.80 0.51 22.47
N ALA A 118 22.16 0.93 23.57
CA ALA A 118 22.70 1.94 24.48
C ALA A 118 24.11 1.59 25.00
N GLU A 119 24.37 0.29 25.24
CA GLU A 119 25.68 -0.23 25.64
C GLU A 119 26.76 -0.09 24.55
N ASN A 120 26.40 -0.12 23.27
CA ASN A 120 27.32 0.01 22.14
C ASN A 120 27.74 1.46 21.86
N PHE A 121 26.95 2.43 22.33
CA PHE A 121 27.22 3.86 22.13
C PHE A 121 28.44 4.34 22.93
N LYS A 122 28.72 3.74 24.10
CA LYS A 122 29.89 4.07 24.93
C LYS A 122 31.22 3.64 24.30
N LEU A 123 31.23 2.61 23.45
CA LEU A 123 32.47 1.93 23.08
C LEU A 123 33.28 2.63 21.98
N LYS A 124 32.69 3.37 21.03
CA LYS A 124 33.47 3.90 19.88
C LYS A 124 32.90 5.19 19.26
N LYS A 125 32.91 6.29 20.01
CA LYS A 125 32.50 7.62 19.52
C LYS A 125 33.32 8.12 18.31
N LYS A 126 34.56 7.66 18.12
CA LYS A 126 35.48 8.11 17.04
C LYS A 126 35.62 7.14 15.87
N LYS A 127 35.57 5.82 16.10
CA LYS A 127 35.83 4.79 15.07
C LYS A 127 34.60 4.48 14.21
N ILE A 128 33.40 4.45 14.80
CA ILE A 128 32.16 4.14 14.08
C ILE A 128 31.83 5.25 13.07
N LEU A 129 31.88 6.53 13.49
CA LEU A 129 31.56 7.65 12.61
C LEU A 129 32.54 7.79 11.42
N PHE A 130 33.82 7.43 11.62
CA PHE A 130 34.85 7.47 10.57
C PHE A 130 34.67 6.34 9.54
N GLU A 131 34.40 5.12 9.99
CA GLU A 131 34.12 3.97 9.10
C GLU A 131 32.82 4.16 8.31
N TYR A 132 31.76 4.69 8.95
CA TYR A 132 30.51 5.00 8.27
C TYR A 132 30.70 6.04 7.16
N LYS A 133 31.42 7.14 7.45
CA LYS A 133 31.73 8.15 6.42
C LYS A 133 32.55 7.55 5.27
N LYS A 134 33.60 6.78 5.58
CA LYS A 134 34.45 6.13 4.57
C LYS A 134 33.66 5.19 3.65
N ASN A 135 32.74 4.41 4.22
CA ASN A 135 31.90 3.49 3.45
C ASN A 135 30.82 4.21 2.62
N LEU A 136 30.25 5.32 3.12
CA LEU A 136 29.35 6.17 2.36
C LEU A 136 30.04 6.80 1.14
N PHE A 137 31.28 7.27 1.29
CA PHE A 137 32.08 7.76 0.15
C PHE A 137 32.36 6.66 -0.87
N LYS A 138 32.69 5.45 -0.42
CA LYS A 138 32.91 4.29 -1.30
C LYS A 138 31.64 3.89 -2.07
N TYR A 139 30.48 3.92 -1.41
CA TYR A 139 29.19 3.59 -2.03
C TYR A 139 28.77 4.62 -3.08
N LYS A 140 28.91 5.92 -2.77
CA LYS A 140 28.66 6.99 -3.75
C LYS A 140 29.55 6.87 -4.99
N ASN A 141 30.83 6.55 -4.83
CA ASN A 141 31.73 6.41 -5.98
C ASN A 141 31.51 5.13 -6.81
N LYS A 142 30.96 4.05 -6.23
CA LYS A 142 30.73 2.80 -6.97
C LYS A 142 29.51 2.87 -7.90
N ASN A 143 28.52 3.70 -7.58
CA ASN A 143 27.30 3.88 -8.38
C ASN A 143 27.42 4.98 -9.45
N ILE A 144 28.55 5.69 -9.53
CA ILE A 144 28.82 6.68 -10.59
C ILE A 144 29.48 6.02 -11.83
N PHE A 145 30.01 4.79 -11.70
CA PHE A 145 30.71 4.08 -12.78
C PHE A 145 30.01 2.80 -13.27
N SER A 146 28.74 2.58 -12.92
CA SER A 146 28.00 1.37 -13.30
C SER A 146 26.80 1.62 -14.23
N HIS A 147 26.68 2.81 -14.81
CA HIS A 147 25.79 3.10 -15.94
C HIS A 147 26.61 3.79 -17.03
N GLY A 148 27.47 3.02 -17.69
CA GLY A 148 28.12 3.36 -18.96
C GLY A 148 27.78 2.28 -19.97
#